data_AF-A0A6P7J2D2-F1
#
_entry.id   AF-A0A6P7J2D2-F1
#
_cell.length_a   1.000
_cell.length_b   1.000
_cell.length_c   1.000
_cell.angle_alpha   90.00
_cell.angle_beta   90.00
_cell.angle_gamma   90.00
#
_symmetry.space_group_name_H-M   'P 1'
#
loop_
_entity.id
_entity.type
_entity.pdbx_description
1 polymer ?
#
loop_
_entity_poly.entity_id
_entity_poly.type
_entity_poly.pdbx_seq_one_letter_code
_entity_poly.pdbx_strand_id
1 'polypeptide(L)'
;MLISRRNQLLLEFSFWNEPHPRQGPNIYEMRTYYLKPGTMIEWGNHWARAIKYRQDNNEAVGGFFSQIGDLYVVHHLWVPLIRSMESRIMIPTMSSPLQ
;
A
#
# COMPACT_ATOMS: atom_id res chain seq x y z
N MET A 1 2.47 23.83 -13.64
CA MET A 1 1.45 24.55 -12.85
C MET A 1 0.41 23.53 -12.37
N LEU A 2 -0.04 23.59 -11.11
CA LEU A 2 -0.96 22.62 -10.49
C LEU A 2 -2.41 22.80 -11.02
N ILE A 3 -3.07 21.72 -11.44
CA ILE A 3 -4.44 21.76 -11.99
C ILE A 3 -5.51 21.58 -10.88
N SER A 4 -5.32 20.63 -9.97
CA SER A 4 -6.24 20.38 -8.85
C SER A 4 -5.51 19.69 -7.69
N ARG A 5 -6.10 19.75 -6.49
CA ARG A 5 -5.63 19.05 -5.29
C ARG A 5 -6.82 18.49 -4.52
N ARG A 6 -6.69 17.26 -4.05
CA ARG A 6 -7.59 16.65 -3.06
C ARG A 6 -6.81 16.41 -1.78
N ASN A 7 -7.40 16.77 -0.64
CA ASN A 7 -6.82 16.55 0.67
C ASN A 7 -7.68 15.52 1.42
N GLN A 8 -7.04 14.62 2.14
CA GLN A 8 -7.67 13.62 3.00
C GLN A 8 -6.85 13.51 4.28
N LEU A 9 -7.51 13.23 5.40
CA LEU A 9 -6.83 12.87 6.64
C LEU A 9 -6.87 11.36 6.78
N LEU A 10 -5.68 10.79 6.93
CA LEU A 10 -5.46 9.36 6.95
C LEU A 10 -4.94 8.95 8.33
N LEU A 11 -5.36 7.77 8.77
CA LEU A 11 -4.79 7.09 9.92
C LEU A 11 -4.02 5.87 9.46
N GLU A 12 -2.90 5.60 10.12
CA GLU A 12 -2.11 4.40 9.88
C GLU A 12 -2.80 3.16 10.46
N PHE A 13 -2.65 2.02 9.78
CA PHE A 13 -3.00 0.74 10.38
C PHE A 13 -1.99 0.35 11.46
N SER A 14 -2.47 -0.03 12.64
CA SER A 14 -1.62 -0.43 13.76
C SER A 14 -0.75 -1.67 13.51
N PHE A 15 -1.07 -2.46 12.49
CA PHE A 15 -0.30 -3.64 12.09
C PHE A 15 0.73 -3.36 10.98
N TRP A 16 0.84 -2.11 10.54
CA TRP A 16 1.93 -1.69 9.66
C TRP A 16 3.17 -1.37 10.49
N ASN A 17 4.35 -1.61 9.93
CA ASN A 17 5.61 -1.22 10.57
C ASN A 17 5.85 0.26 10.29
N GLU A 18 6.54 0.94 11.22
CA GLU A 18 6.97 2.32 10.99
C GLU A 18 7.77 2.41 9.69
N PRO A 19 7.52 3.44 8.86
CA PRO A 19 8.25 3.62 7.62
C PRO A 19 9.70 4.00 7.93
N HIS A 20 10.65 3.18 7.47
CA HIS A 20 12.08 3.44 7.62
C HIS A 20 12.71 3.83 6.27
N PRO A 21 13.73 4.71 6.26
CA PRO A 21 14.50 5.00 5.06
C PRO A 21 15.10 3.73 4.46
N ARG A 22 14.91 3.53 3.16
CA ARG A 22 15.46 2.38 2.43
C ARG A 22 16.64 2.82 1.58
N GLN A 23 17.71 2.03 1.61
CA GLN A 23 18.91 2.30 0.81
C GLN A 23 18.67 2.03 -0.68
N GLY A 24 19.38 2.76 -1.54
CA GLY A 24 19.38 2.54 -3.00
C GLY A 24 18.19 3.17 -3.74
N PRO A 25 18.18 3.05 -5.09
CA PRO A 25 17.07 3.50 -5.91
C PRO A 25 15.86 2.57 -5.70
N ASN A 26 14.84 3.08 -5.01
CA ASN A 26 13.60 2.35 -4.75
C ASN A 26 12.48 2.90 -5.64
N ILE A 27 11.73 2.00 -6.27
CA ILE A 27 10.47 2.34 -6.93
C ILE A 27 9.37 2.15 -5.89
N TYR A 28 8.54 3.16 -5.72
CA TYR A 28 7.41 3.11 -4.79
C TYR A 28 6.10 3.04 -5.56
N GLU A 29 5.27 2.07 -5.21
CA GLU A 29 3.94 1.88 -5.77
C GLU A 29 2.89 2.27 -4.73
N MET A 30 2.09 3.29 -5.02
CA MET A 30 0.92 3.63 -4.24
C MET A 30 -0.32 2.96 -4.83
N ARG A 31 -0.99 2.11 -4.05
CA ARG A 31 -2.27 1.49 -4.41
C ARG A 31 -3.38 2.10 -3.58
N THR A 32 -4.50 2.44 -4.22
CA THR A 32 -5.70 2.97 -3.57
C THR A 32 -6.87 2.03 -3.83
N TYR A 33 -7.54 1.60 -2.76
CA TYR A 33 -8.70 0.72 -2.83
C TYR A 33 -9.93 1.45 -2.30
N TYR A 34 -11.01 1.38 -3.07
CA TYR A 34 -12.35 1.79 -2.65
C TYR A 34 -13.09 0.56 -2.16
N LEU A 35 -13.27 0.47 -0.85
CA LEU A 35 -13.94 -0.66 -0.22
C LEU A 35 -15.45 -0.45 -0.23
N LYS A 36 -16.17 -1.56 -0.14
CA LYS A 36 -17.61 -1.52 0.08
C LYS A 36 -17.90 -0.90 1.46
N PRO A 37 -18.91 -0.02 1.59
CA PRO A 37 -19.29 0.51 2.88
C PRO A 37 -19.53 -0.59 3.92
N GLY A 38 -18.94 -0.42 5.11
CA GLY A 38 -19.04 -1.37 6.22
C GLY A 38 -17.99 -2.49 6.23
N THR A 39 -17.20 -2.69 5.17
CA THR A 39 -16.25 -3.82 5.10
C THR A 39 -14.82 -3.47 5.53
N MET A 40 -14.56 -2.24 5.99
CA MET A 40 -13.20 -1.78 6.32
C MET A 40 -12.55 -2.57 7.46
N ILE A 41 -13.30 -2.88 8.52
CA ILE A 41 -12.80 -3.63 9.68
C ILE A 41 -12.49 -5.07 9.28
N GLU A 42 -13.40 -5.71 8.55
CA GLU A 42 -13.21 -7.06 8.02
C GLU A 42 -11.97 -7.11 7.12
N TRP A 43 -11.89 -6.19 6.16
CA TRP A 43 -10.75 -6.04 5.25
C TRP A 43 -9.43 -5.87 6.03
N GLY A 44 -9.41 -5.02 7.06
CA GLY A 44 -8.24 -4.79 7.91
C GLY A 44 -7.81 -6.05 8.67
N ASN A 45 -8.77 -6.81 9.20
CA ASN A 45 -8.49 -8.07 9.91
C ASN A 45 -7.89 -9.14 8.99
N HIS A 46 -8.36 -9.23 7.74
CA HIS A 46 -7.75 -10.12 6.75
C HIS A 46 -6.33 -9.68 6.39
N TRP A 47 -6.13 -8.38 6.19
CA TRP A 47 -4.83 -7.83 5.81
C TRP A 47 -3.78 -7.89 6.93
N ALA A 48 -4.19 -7.74 8.20
CA ALA A 48 -3.28 -7.90 9.34
C ALA A 48 -2.58 -9.27 9.37
N ARG A 49 -3.18 -10.31 8.77
CA ARG A 49 -2.54 -11.63 8.61
C ARG A 49 -1.64 -11.69 7.37
N ALA A 50 -2.13 -11.19 6.24
CA ALA A 50 -1.43 -11.27 4.95
C ALA A 50 -0.20 -10.35 4.86
N ILE A 51 -0.20 -9.23 5.60
CA ILE A 51 0.87 -8.22 5.52
C ILE A 51 2.24 -8.78 5.92
N LYS A 52 2.27 -9.80 6.79
CA LYS A 52 3.51 -10.42 7.30
C LYS A 52 4.41 -10.91 6.16
N TYR A 53 3.84 -11.59 5.16
CA TYR A 53 4.59 -12.07 4.00
C TYR A 53 5.27 -10.94 3.22
N ARG A 54 4.62 -9.77 3.13
CA ARG A 54 5.20 -8.59 2.47
C ARG A 54 6.18 -7.84 3.35
N GLN A 55 6.04 -7.90 4.67
CA GLN A 55 7.01 -7.35 5.61
C GLN A 55 8.31 -8.17 5.58
N ASP A 56 8.20 -9.50 5.56
CA ASP A 56 9.34 -10.43 5.48
C ASP A 56 10.15 -10.21 4.18
N ASN A 57 9.46 -9.93 3.08
CA ASN A 57 10.07 -9.57 1.80
C ASN A 57 10.60 -8.12 1.74
N ASN A 58 10.48 -7.35 2.82
CA ASN A 58 10.79 -5.92 2.86
C ASN A 58 10.06 -5.13 1.75
N GLU A 59 8.79 -5.42 1.49
CA GLU A 59 7.96 -4.73 0.48
C GLU A 59 7.06 -3.66 1.12
N ALA A 60 6.58 -3.91 2.34
CA ALA A 60 5.60 -3.05 3.02
C ALA A 60 6.23 -1.73 3.51
N VAL A 61 5.75 -0.58 3.02
CA VAL A 61 6.26 0.75 3.42
C VAL A 61 5.31 1.46 4.36
N GLY A 62 4.04 1.59 3.98
CA GLY A 62 3.02 2.26 4.80
C GLY A 62 1.62 1.84 4.38
N GLY A 63 0.69 1.82 5.32
CA GLY A 63 -0.70 1.49 5.06
C GLY A 63 -1.63 2.38 5.87
N PHE A 64 -2.61 2.97 5.19
CA PHE A 64 -3.45 4.02 5.74
C PHE A 64 -4.90 3.86 5.31
N PHE A 65 -5.82 4.28 6.18
CA PHE A 65 -7.24 4.39 5.86
C PHE A 65 -7.73 5.82 6.06
N SER A 66 -8.71 6.24 5.27
CA SER A 66 -9.28 7.58 5.41
C SER A 66 -10.12 7.69 6.69
N GLN A 67 -9.74 8.63 7.55
CA GLN A 67 -10.52 9.03 8.72
C GLN A 67 -11.51 10.15 8.37
N ILE A 68 -11.06 11.12 7.56
CA ILE A 68 -11.86 12.25 7.09
C ILE A 68 -11.58 12.47 5.60
N GLY A 69 -12.66 12.63 4.81
CA GLY A 69 -12.61 12.75 3.36
C GLY A 69 -13.39 11.62 2.69
N ASP A 70 -12.74 10.86 1.81
CA ASP A 70 -13.39 9.74 1.13
C ASP A 70 -13.41 8.52 2.03
N LEU A 71 -14.57 8.26 2.63
CA LEU A 71 -14.77 7.11 3.49
C LEU A 71 -14.59 5.80 2.72
N TYR A 72 -14.22 4.76 3.46
CA TYR A 72 -13.98 3.42 2.92
C TYR A 72 -12.83 3.34 1.90
N VAL A 73 -11.94 4.33 1.89
CA VAL A 73 -10.73 4.33 1.08
C VAL A 73 -9.53 3.89 1.90
N VAL A 74 -8.73 3.02 1.30
CA VAL A 74 -7.47 2.53 1.86
C VAL A 74 -6.34 2.81 0.88
N HIS A 75 -5.21 3.28 1.40
CA HIS A 75 -3.99 3.53 0.65
C HIS A 75 -2.85 2.66 1.19
N HIS A 76 -2.11 2.01 0.28
CA HIS A 76 -0.89 1.31 0.63
C HIS A 76 0.26 1.78 -0.22
N LEU A 77 1.42 1.87 0.41
CA LEU A 77 2.69 2.15 -0.24
C LEU A 77 3.56 0.91 -0.15
N TRP A 78 4.05 0.47 -1.31
CA TRP A 78 4.90 -0.71 -1.45
C TRP A 78 6.19 -0.35 -2.16
N VAL A 79 7.26 -1.08 -1.86
CA VAL A 79 8.33 -1.29 -2.82
C VAL A 79 8.10 -2.67 -3.43
N PRO A 80 7.71 -2.78 -4.71
CA PRO A 80 7.55 -4.08 -5.34
C PRO A 80 8.89 -4.81 -5.40
N LEU A 81 8.87 -6.15 -5.40
CA LEU A 81 10.05 -7.01 -5.65
C LEU A 81 10.66 -6.80 -7.06
N ILE A 82 10.06 -5.93 -7.86
CA ILE A 82 10.41 -5.61 -9.23
C ILE A 82 11.42 -4.45 -9.22
N ARG A 83 12.65 -4.72 -9.65
CA ARG A 83 13.75 -3.74 -9.66
C ARG A 83 13.86 -2.91 -10.94
N SER A 84 13.14 -3.30 -12.00
CA SER A 84 13.13 -2.60 -13.29
C SER A 84 11.72 -2.48 -13.85
N MET A 85 11.39 -1.30 -14.40
CA MET A 85 10.18 -1.09 -15.18
C MET A 85 10.56 -1.11 -16.67
N GLU A 86 10.19 -2.16 -17.39
CA GLU A 86 10.15 -2.11 -18.85
C GLU A 86 8.70 -1.93 -19.29
N SER A 87 8.39 -0.78 -19.91
CA SER A 87 7.11 -0.51 -20.59
C SER A 87 5.83 -0.49 -19.74
N ARG A 88 5.83 0.21 -18.59
CA ARG A 88 4.65 0.47 -17.72
C ARG A 88 3.93 -0.76 -17.16
N ILE A 89 4.35 -1.96 -17.53
CA ILE A 89 3.87 -3.23 -17.00
C ILE A 89 4.85 -3.66 -15.91
N MET A 90 4.34 -3.77 -14.68
CA MET A 90 5.06 -4.48 -13.63
C MET A 90 5.00 -5.98 -13.94
N ILE A 91 6.12 -6.57 -14.33
CA ILE A 91 6.23 -8.02 -14.53
C ILE A 91 6.45 -8.66 -13.16
N PRO A 92 5.49 -9.43 -12.62
CA PRO A 92 5.67 -10.07 -11.31
C PRO A 92 6.79 -11.10 -11.38
N THR A 93 7.68 -11.10 -10.38
CA THR A 93 8.56 -12.26 -10.14
C THR A 93 7.74 -13.40 -9.53
N MET A 94 8.20 -14.65 -9.70
CA MET A 94 7.55 -15.87 -9.16
C MET A 94 7.37 -15.88 -7.63
N SER A 95 7.88 -14.87 -6.93
CA SER A 95 7.78 -14.64 -5.49
C SER A 95 6.68 -13.64 -5.08
N SER A 96 5.91 -13.10 -6.02
CA SER A 96 4.84 -12.14 -5.72
C SER A 96 3.68 -12.83 -4.98
N PRO A 97 3.27 -12.36 -3.78
CA PRO A 97 2.21 -12.98 -3.00
C PRO A 97 0.78 -12.72 -3.53
N LEU A 98 0.66 -12.29 -4.79
CA LEU A 98 -0.61 -12.09 -5.51
C LEU A 98 -0.79 -13.08 -6.68
N GLN A 99 0.05 -14.12 -6.75
CA GLN A 99 -0.22 -15.32 -7.54
C GLN A 99 -0.79 -16.43 -6.65
#